data_AF-A0A533S8N7-F1
#
_entry.id   AF-A0A533S8N7-F1
#
_cell.length_a   1.000
_cell.length_b   1.000
_cell.length_c   1.000
_cell.angle_alpha   90.00
_cell.angle_beta   90.00
_cell.angle_gamma   90.00
#
_symmetry.space_group_name_H-M   'P 1'
#
loop_
_entity.id
_entity.type
_entity.pdbx_description
1 polymer ?
#
loop_
_entity_poly.entity_id
_entity_poly.type
_entity_poly.pdbx_seq_one_letter_code
_entity_poly.pdbx_strand_id
1 'polypeptide(L)'
;MKRYTWRLFLVFCLCGILAFLGSRDSFALDPMFELDTKTLGGKNQAGPKAGEPLTREPAEGLSRPKPQTDQSASASPKRKPRVRGEIAQKPSGRGKVSRSVSARKRTKGRRFDQPFSGSIVRSGVKRAKSSKKAPAATVSQSFRIPAVKGQDIQWTREVWDRILQQGRQETAPLVVQERNFSLSLDPERYPVLPAADGGKIVIDEEGTLSPLVKTILREKDPGIRIVTGNPYDRKSFFSSLLAAARFYSVEENFSVDFGTDPKLTVTTDFKIEKTAESLLKNDIVLVNLQGNRKGLPPSLRAFLDKEGFQVVETSPVYSDEPDGQKILYSIEGSGRDSIVDDLYSALSVSCEKNRGLLLDDGALSGVTLSVRADRYSENNNQKVVVSFSEENPVQYTLLRLLELKGYRVVMLNPEDDFKEISEKLLPALGVSAVYGMQHLWKQDGTPFNVQLSGFVVSEGDRSGTRKILTNIPIDPLVEELARYKGFDVIVK
;
A
#
# COMPACT_ATOMS: atom_id res chain seq x y z
N MET A 1 -39.61 -2.20 42.69
CA MET A 1 -39.02 -2.92 41.55
C MET A 1 -38.49 -1.93 40.53
N LYS A 2 -37.31 -2.21 39.95
CA LYS A 2 -36.43 -1.36 39.11
C LYS A 2 -35.38 -0.56 39.88
N ARG A 3 -34.16 -1.12 39.95
CA ARG A 3 -32.84 -0.46 39.95
C ARG A 3 -31.76 -1.54 40.18
N TYR A 4 -31.39 -2.31 39.16
CA TYR A 4 -30.18 -3.17 39.17
C TYR A 4 -29.92 -3.70 37.75
N THR A 5 -29.19 -2.97 36.90
CA THR A 5 -28.58 -3.52 35.66
C THR A 5 -27.48 -2.62 35.06
N TRP A 6 -26.70 -1.89 35.86
CA TRP A 6 -25.60 -1.04 35.30
C TRP A 6 -24.23 -1.23 35.97
N ARG A 7 -24.06 -2.26 36.83
CA ARG A 7 -22.77 -2.54 37.51
C ARG A 7 -22.06 -3.82 37.05
N LEU A 8 -22.60 -4.56 36.08
CA LEU A 8 -21.97 -5.82 35.62
C LEU A 8 -21.09 -5.67 34.37
N PHE A 9 -21.14 -4.53 33.66
CA PHE A 9 -20.35 -4.33 32.43
C PHE A 9 -18.96 -3.72 32.67
N LEU A 10 -18.68 -3.24 33.88
CA LEU A 10 -17.43 -2.54 34.22
C LEU A 10 -16.38 -3.44 34.91
N VAL A 11 -16.71 -4.70 35.19
CA VAL A 11 -15.80 -5.67 35.85
C VAL A 11 -15.11 -6.59 34.83
N PHE A 12 -15.62 -6.74 33.61
CA PHE A 12 -14.99 -7.57 32.58
C PHE A 12 -13.92 -6.86 31.74
N CYS A 13 -13.76 -5.53 31.88
CA CYS A 13 -12.77 -4.76 31.11
C CYS A 13 -11.44 -4.53 31.86
N LEU A 14 -11.32 -4.95 33.13
CA LEU A 14 -10.12 -4.70 33.94
C LEU A 14 -9.22 -5.94 34.15
N CYS A 15 -9.61 -7.14 33.68
CA CYS A 15 -8.81 -8.37 33.82
C CYS A 15 -8.02 -8.76 32.55
N GLY A 16 -8.08 -7.97 31.47
CA GLY A 16 -7.40 -8.29 30.20
C GLY A 16 -6.04 -7.63 29.96
N ILE A 17 -5.57 -6.76 30.87
CA ILE A 17 -4.38 -5.90 30.64
C ILE A 17 -3.16 -6.35 31.49
N LEU A 18 -3.25 -7.44 32.25
CA LEU A 18 -2.17 -7.93 33.14
C LEU A 18 -1.58 -9.30 32.74
N ALA A 19 -1.54 -9.64 31.45
CA ALA A 19 -1.02 -10.92 30.97
C ALA A 19 0.02 -10.82 29.83
N PHE A 20 0.83 -9.75 29.78
CA PHE A 20 1.94 -9.64 28.81
C PHE A 20 3.23 -9.01 29.38
N LEU A 21 3.55 -9.35 30.64
CA LEU A 21 4.86 -9.11 31.23
C LEU A 21 5.32 -10.40 31.92
N GLY A 22 6.21 -11.14 31.27
CA GLY A 22 6.95 -12.23 31.92
C GLY A 22 7.21 -13.44 31.03
N SER A 23 8.27 -13.37 30.23
CA SER A 23 9.17 -14.50 29.94
C SER A 23 10.43 -13.95 29.29
N ARG A 24 11.37 -13.52 30.14
CA ARG A 24 12.79 -13.41 29.77
C ARG A 24 13.43 -14.71 30.24
N ASP A 25 13.69 -15.62 29.31
CA ASP A 25 14.57 -16.76 29.57
C ASP A 25 16.01 -16.29 29.40
N SER A 26 16.66 -16.11 30.54
CA SER A 26 18.10 -15.94 30.67
C SER A 26 18.77 -17.28 30.38
N PHE A 27 19.47 -17.40 29.25
CA PHE A 27 20.49 -18.43 29.10
C PHE A 27 21.79 -17.94 29.74
N ALA A 28 22.11 -18.55 30.87
CA ALA A 28 23.44 -18.52 31.46
C ALA A 28 24.39 -19.34 30.58
N LEU A 29 25.41 -18.68 30.03
CA LEU A 29 26.60 -19.33 29.48
C LEU A 29 27.83 -18.80 30.24
N ASP A 30 28.64 -19.78 30.58
CA ASP A 30 29.77 -19.86 31.51
C ASP A 30 30.92 -18.86 31.26
N PRO A 31 31.44 -18.13 32.26
CA PRO A 31 32.63 -17.31 32.12
C PRO A 31 33.87 -18.07 32.58
N MET A 32 34.41 -18.94 31.72
CA MET A 32 35.80 -19.38 31.86
C MET A 32 36.43 -19.62 30.49
N PHE A 33 37.02 -18.57 29.93
CA PHE A 33 38.17 -18.69 29.06
C PHE A 33 39.09 -17.49 29.32
N GLU A 34 40.04 -17.68 30.24
CA GLU A 34 41.21 -16.84 30.36
C GLU A 34 42.11 -17.12 29.15
N LEU A 35 42.19 -16.16 28.22
CA LEU A 35 43.21 -16.15 27.18
C LEU A 35 44.43 -15.39 27.72
N ASP A 36 45.43 -16.19 28.07
CA ASP A 36 46.75 -15.80 28.55
C ASP A 36 47.48 -14.91 27.53
N THR A 37 47.68 -13.63 27.85
CA THR A 37 48.41 -12.66 27.00
C THR A 37 49.92 -12.66 27.26
N LYS A 38 50.49 -13.75 27.79
CA LYS A 38 51.94 -13.88 28.02
C LYS A 38 52.55 -15.07 27.31
N THR A 39 52.47 -15.12 25.99
CA THR A 39 53.48 -15.81 25.17
C THR A 39 53.34 -15.35 23.72
N LEU A 40 54.17 -14.39 23.31
CA LEU A 40 54.81 -14.30 21.99
C LEU A 40 55.54 -12.95 21.90
N GLY A 41 56.66 -12.87 22.62
CA GLY A 41 57.66 -11.82 22.47
C GLY A 41 58.82 -12.28 21.58
N GLY A 42 59.14 -11.45 20.58
CA GLY A 42 60.45 -11.33 19.93
C GLY A 42 60.67 -12.23 18.70
N LYS A 43 61.37 -11.81 17.63
CA LYS A 43 62.44 -10.80 17.52
C LYS A 43 62.68 -10.38 16.04
N ASN A 44 62.94 -9.09 15.81
CA ASN A 44 63.98 -8.45 14.97
C ASN A 44 64.33 -8.96 13.55
N GLN A 45 64.35 -8.05 12.56
CA GLN A 45 65.54 -7.41 11.91
C GLN A 45 65.10 -6.69 10.61
N ALA A 46 65.18 -5.36 10.53
CA ALA A 46 66.27 -4.55 9.94
C ALA A 46 66.13 -4.29 8.41
N GLY A 47 66.05 -3.01 8.01
CA GLY A 47 66.07 -2.50 6.61
C GLY A 47 67.47 -2.53 5.97
N PRO A 48 67.89 -1.63 5.04
CA PRO A 48 67.24 -0.40 4.50
C PRO A 48 67.51 -0.09 2.99
N LYS A 49 67.19 1.17 2.57
CA LYS A 49 67.68 1.99 1.41
C LYS A 49 66.95 1.83 0.06
N ALA A 50 66.84 2.83 -0.83
CA ALA A 50 67.04 4.29 -0.88
C ALA A 50 66.67 4.73 -2.32
N GLY A 51 66.26 5.98 -2.56
CA GLY A 51 66.20 6.55 -3.92
C GLY A 51 65.25 7.74 -4.14
N GLU A 52 65.72 8.94 -3.79
CA GLU A 52 65.29 10.27 -4.29
C GLU A 52 66.19 10.68 -5.49
N PRO A 53 66.11 11.87 -6.15
CA PRO A 53 65.02 12.86 -6.33
C PRO A 53 65.01 13.53 -7.76
N LEU A 54 64.25 14.64 -7.86
CA LEU A 54 64.34 15.81 -8.79
C LEU A 54 63.60 15.73 -10.14
N THR A 55 62.78 16.75 -10.47
CA THR A 55 63.22 17.95 -11.23
C THR A 55 62.09 19.02 -11.40
N ARG A 56 62.39 20.26 -10.95
CA ARG A 56 62.07 21.62 -11.47
C ARG A 56 60.64 22.16 -11.69
N GLU A 57 60.35 23.20 -10.91
CA GLU A 57 59.77 24.51 -11.29
C GLU A 57 60.67 25.27 -12.31
N PRO A 58 60.21 26.28 -13.09
CA PRO A 58 59.85 27.58 -12.49
C PRO A 58 58.81 28.50 -13.21
N ALA A 59 58.39 29.51 -12.43
CA ALA A 59 58.22 30.93 -12.78
C ALA A 59 56.92 31.47 -13.43
N GLU A 60 56.30 32.37 -12.64
CA GLU A 60 55.96 33.78 -12.94
C GLU A 60 54.98 34.14 -14.07
N GLY A 61 53.96 34.93 -13.72
CA GLY A 61 53.09 35.60 -14.67
C GLY A 61 52.02 36.49 -14.04
N LEU A 62 52.42 37.51 -13.28
CA LEU A 62 51.56 38.65 -12.93
C LEU A 62 51.11 39.40 -14.20
N SER A 63 49.81 39.64 -14.38
CA SER A 63 49.30 40.87 -15.04
C SER A 63 47.77 41.01 -14.91
N ARG A 64 47.33 41.82 -13.93
CA ARG A 64 46.22 42.77 -14.11
C ARG A 64 46.85 44.10 -14.55
N PRO A 65 46.24 44.88 -15.47
CA PRO A 65 45.38 45.99 -15.02
C PRO A 65 44.21 46.27 -16.00
N LYS A 66 42.98 46.48 -15.51
CA LYS A 66 42.29 47.77 -15.21
C LYS A 66 41.21 48.14 -16.25
N PRO A 67 40.22 48.96 -15.84
CA PRO A 67 38.88 49.01 -16.40
C PRO A 67 38.73 50.08 -17.48
N GLN A 68 37.71 49.94 -18.32
CA GLN A 68 37.18 51.05 -19.10
C GLN A 68 35.79 51.45 -18.60
N THR A 69 35.72 52.75 -18.39
CA THR A 69 34.64 53.59 -17.89
C THR A 69 33.80 54.08 -19.07
N ASP A 70 32.55 54.46 -18.75
CA ASP A 70 31.68 55.38 -19.47
C ASP A 70 31.08 54.92 -20.81
N GLN A 71 29.74 54.81 -20.84
CA GLN A 71 28.96 55.94 -21.34
C GLN A 71 27.47 55.82 -21.05
N SER A 72 26.98 56.95 -20.57
CA SER A 72 25.62 57.44 -20.36
C SER A 72 24.76 57.54 -21.61
N ALA A 73 23.45 57.29 -21.49
CA ALA A 73 22.35 58.05 -22.12
C ALA A 73 21.02 57.49 -21.59
N SER A 74 20.33 58.17 -20.65
CA SER A 74 19.32 59.21 -20.90
C SER A 74 18.14 58.76 -21.77
N ALA A 75 16.94 58.64 -21.16
CA ALA A 75 15.68 59.24 -21.62
C ALA A 75 14.46 58.58 -20.95
N SER A 76 13.93 59.22 -19.90
CA SER A 76 12.50 59.13 -19.57
C SER A 76 11.71 59.97 -20.59
N PRO A 77 10.40 59.70 -20.78
CA PRO A 77 9.48 60.72 -20.29
C PRO A 77 8.19 60.21 -19.64
N LYS A 78 7.78 61.05 -18.68
CA LYS A 78 6.50 61.22 -18.00
C LYS A 78 5.25 60.96 -18.85
N ARG A 79 4.22 60.35 -18.25
CA ARG A 79 2.81 60.76 -18.40
C ARG A 79 1.98 60.33 -17.17
N LYS A 80 1.43 61.32 -16.47
CA LYS A 80 0.25 61.30 -15.56
C LYS A 80 -0.72 62.37 -16.15
N PRO A 81 -1.95 62.56 -15.64
CA PRO A 81 -2.96 61.63 -15.12
C PRO A 81 -4.33 61.88 -15.80
N ARG A 82 -5.39 61.11 -15.47
CA ARG A 82 -6.77 61.62 -15.62
C ARG A 82 -7.68 61.15 -14.49
N VAL A 83 -8.32 62.14 -13.87
CA VAL A 83 -9.29 62.11 -12.77
C VAL A 83 -10.69 62.28 -13.36
N ARG A 84 -11.69 61.60 -12.76
CA ARG A 84 -13.14 61.89 -12.62
C ARG A 84 -13.97 60.60 -12.84
N GLY A 85 -14.95 60.25 -12.01
CA GLY A 85 -15.55 60.97 -10.90
C GLY A 85 -16.54 60.11 -10.12
N GLU A 86 -16.88 60.60 -8.94
CA GLU A 86 -17.95 60.15 -8.04
C GLU A 86 -19.34 60.31 -8.68
N ILE A 87 -20.28 59.40 -8.37
CA ILE A 87 -21.65 59.75 -7.90
C ILE A 87 -22.11 58.68 -6.91
N ALA A 88 -22.52 59.13 -5.72
CA ALA A 88 -23.16 58.37 -4.67
C ALA A 88 -24.68 58.23 -4.88
N GLN A 89 -25.32 57.18 -4.35
CA GLN A 89 -26.62 57.26 -3.65
C GLN A 89 -27.04 55.93 -2.98
N LYS A 90 -27.32 56.02 -1.68
CA LYS A 90 -28.11 55.12 -0.79
C LYS A 90 -29.62 55.48 -0.94
N PRO A 91 -30.60 54.91 -0.20
CA PRO A 91 -30.74 53.62 0.52
C PRO A 91 -32.15 52.96 0.33
N SER A 92 -32.51 51.98 1.19
CA SER A 92 -33.84 51.36 1.49
C SER A 92 -34.00 49.92 0.97
N GLY A 93 -34.68 48.97 1.63
CA GLY A 93 -35.46 48.93 2.87
C GLY A 93 -35.60 47.47 3.36
N ARG A 94 -35.65 47.23 4.67
CA ARG A 94 -36.81 46.70 5.42
C ARG A 94 -37.70 45.68 4.66
N GLY A 95 -37.62 44.41 5.07
CA GLY A 95 -38.60 43.37 4.73
C GLY A 95 -38.59 42.25 5.78
N LYS A 96 -39.66 42.16 6.58
CA LYS A 96 -39.98 41.10 7.55
C LYS A 96 -40.91 40.07 6.89
N VAL A 97 -41.04 38.90 7.55
CA VAL A 97 -42.13 37.89 7.46
C VAL A 97 -42.00 36.97 6.22
N SER A 98 -41.91 35.63 6.35
CA SER A 98 -43.06 34.77 6.68
C SER A 98 -42.67 33.35 7.09
N ARG A 99 -43.44 32.83 8.06
CA ARG A 99 -43.61 31.43 8.43
C ARG A 99 -44.23 30.62 7.28
N SER A 100 -43.92 29.33 7.21
CA SER A 100 -44.93 28.32 6.90
C SER A 100 -44.60 26.99 7.60
N VAL A 101 -45.43 26.73 8.61
CA VAL A 101 -45.69 25.42 9.21
C VAL A 101 -46.65 24.69 8.28
N SER A 102 -46.43 23.41 8.01
CA SER A 102 -47.55 22.48 7.81
C SER A 102 -47.18 21.06 8.22
N ALA A 103 -47.73 20.66 9.36
CA ALA A 103 -47.93 19.28 9.76
C ALA A 103 -49.14 18.67 9.01
N ARG A 104 -49.11 17.35 8.74
CA ARG A 104 -50.20 16.37 8.99
C ARG A 104 -49.83 15.00 8.42
N LYS A 105 -49.74 13.97 9.28
CA LYS A 105 -50.76 12.93 9.59
C LYS A 105 -50.88 11.86 8.49
N ARG A 106 -50.40 10.64 8.78
CA ARG A 106 -51.16 9.46 9.28
C ARG A 106 -52.10 8.84 8.24
N THR A 107 -51.87 7.57 7.89
CA THR A 107 -52.80 6.42 8.04
C THR A 107 -52.14 5.17 7.43
N LYS A 108 -51.82 4.13 8.21
CA LYS A 108 -52.62 2.91 8.51
C LYS A 108 -52.95 2.02 7.29
N GLY A 109 -52.09 1.02 7.08
CA GLY A 109 -52.39 -0.43 7.17
C GLY A 109 -53.41 -1.08 6.25
N ARG A 110 -53.01 -2.18 5.60
CA ARG A 110 -53.73 -3.48 5.63
C ARG A 110 -52.94 -4.59 4.95
N ARG A 111 -52.88 -5.74 5.63
CA ARG A 111 -52.59 -7.09 5.08
C ARG A 111 -53.75 -7.52 4.17
N PHE A 112 -53.48 -8.39 3.19
CA PHE A 112 -54.31 -9.56 2.89
C PHE A 112 -53.51 -10.61 2.09
N ASP A 113 -53.58 -11.85 2.57
CA ASP A 113 -53.20 -13.09 1.90
C ASP A 113 -54.12 -13.38 0.69
N GLN A 114 -53.66 -14.19 -0.29
CA GLN A 114 -54.35 -15.43 -0.78
C GLN A 114 -53.82 -15.97 -2.14
N PRO A 115 -54.16 -17.22 -2.53
CA PRO A 115 -53.24 -18.23 -3.06
C PRO A 115 -53.40 -18.54 -4.56
N PHE A 116 -52.52 -19.41 -5.08
CA PHE A 116 -52.71 -20.08 -6.37
C PHE A 116 -53.08 -21.56 -6.20
N SER A 117 -54.20 -21.94 -6.81
CA SER A 117 -54.63 -23.32 -7.03
C SER A 117 -54.94 -23.54 -8.51
N GLY A 118 -54.58 -24.74 -9.00
CA GLY A 118 -55.26 -25.49 -10.06
C GLY A 118 -55.09 -25.09 -11.53
N SER A 119 -54.57 -26.00 -12.36
CA SER A 119 -55.45 -26.85 -13.18
C SER A 119 -54.69 -27.97 -13.88
N ILE A 120 -55.30 -29.16 -13.88
CA ILE A 120 -54.89 -30.40 -14.53
C ILE A 120 -55.78 -30.56 -15.76
N VAL A 121 -55.20 -30.82 -16.93
CA VAL A 121 -55.94 -31.19 -18.15
C VAL A 121 -55.62 -32.64 -18.52
N ARG A 122 -56.69 -33.44 -18.65
CA ARG A 122 -56.73 -34.81 -19.17
C ARG A 122 -56.92 -34.80 -20.70
N SER A 123 -56.20 -35.66 -21.40
CA SER A 123 -56.64 -36.48 -22.56
C SER A 123 -55.44 -37.34 -22.98
N GLY A 124 -55.50 -38.55 -23.53
CA GLY A 124 -56.59 -39.43 -23.92
C GLY A 124 -55.96 -40.80 -24.26
N VAL A 125 -56.75 -41.85 -24.13
CA VAL A 125 -56.39 -43.27 -24.27
C VAL A 125 -56.21 -43.65 -25.74
N LYS A 126 -55.15 -44.42 -26.09
CA LYS A 126 -55.23 -45.50 -27.08
C LYS A 126 -54.39 -46.71 -26.65
N ARG A 127 -55.03 -47.87 -26.68
CA ARG A 127 -54.56 -49.20 -26.30
C ARG A 127 -54.37 -50.00 -27.59
N ALA A 128 -53.22 -50.63 -27.78
CA ALA A 128 -53.01 -51.71 -28.74
C ALA A 128 -52.13 -52.80 -28.10
N LYS A 129 -52.57 -54.05 -28.24
CA LYS A 129 -51.95 -55.27 -27.69
C LYS A 129 -50.94 -55.86 -28.68
N SER A 130 -49.94 -56.56 -28.13
CA SER A 130 -49.12 -57.70 -28.64
C SER A 130 -47.63 -57.41 -28.38
N SER A 131 -46.73 -58.32 -28.03
CA SER A 131 -46.72 -59.73 -27.64
C SER A 131 -45.29 -60.05 -27.18
N LYS A 132 -45.13 -60.89 -26.15
CA LYS A 132 -43.99 -61.79 -25.83
C LYS A 132 -42.54 -61.35 -26.19
N LYS A 133 -41.71 -61.09 -25.16
CA LYS A 133 -40.52 -61.89 -24.74
C LYS A 133 -39.64 -61.06 -23.79
N ALA A 134 -39.34 -61.60 -22.61
CA ALA A 134 -38.20 -61.14 -21.80
C ALA A 134 -36.88 -61.56 -22.50
N PRO A 135 -35.78 -60.80 -22.32
CA PRO A 135 -34.89 -61.10 -21.19
C PRO A 135 -34.26 -59.87 -20.51
N ALA A 136 -33.79 -60.12 -19.28
CA ALA A 136 -32.72 -59.47 -18.53
C ALA A 136 -32.70 -57.93 -18.42
N ALA A 137 -32.93 -57.47 -17.18
CA ALA A 137 -32.73 -56.09 -16.77
C ALA A 137 -31.24 -55.71 -16.81
N THR A 138 -30.88 -54.81 -17.72
CA THR A 138 -29.74 -53.90 -17.56
C THR A 138 -30.33 -52.54 -17.20
N VAL A 139 -30.21 -52.15 -15.94
CA VAL A 139 -30.57 -50.80 -15.48
C VAL A 139 -29.47 -49.85 -15.94
N SER A 140 -29.55 -49.39 -17.19
CA SER A 140 -28.82 -48.21 -17.66
C SER A 140 -29.63 -46.97 -17.30
N GLN A 141 -29.41 -46.41 -16.11
CA GLN A 141 -29.91 -45.08 -15.76
C GLN A 141 -29.03 -44.03 -16.45
N SER A 142 -29.35 -43.71 -17.70
CA SER A 142 -28.84 -42.52 -18.37
C SER A 142 -29.60 -41.30 -17.86
N PHE A 143 -29.09 -40.65 -16.81
CA PHE A 143 -29.50 -39.29 -16.47
C PHE A 143 -28.79 -38.33 -17.43
N ARG A 144 -29.52 -37.79 -18.41
CA ARG A 144 -29.11 -36.61 -19.16
C ARG A 144 -29.59 -35.37 -18.40
N ILE A 145 -28.65 -34.61 -17.83
CA ILE A 145 -28.83 -33.30 -17.21
C ILE A 145 -27.69 -32.41 -17.77
N PRO A 146 -27.93 -31.13 -18.09
CA PRO A 146 -27.18 -30.41 -19.12
C PRO A 146 -25.73 -30.09 -18.73
N ALA A 147 -24.88 -30.12 -19.75
CA ALA A 147 -23.45 -29.82 -19.70
C ALA A 147 -23.19 -28.32 -19.44
N VAL A 148 -22.72 -27.99 -18.23
CA VAL A 148 -22.07 -26.71 -17.91
C VAL A 148 -20.95 -27.01 -16.90
N LYS A 149 -19.85 -27.66 -17.31
CA LYS A 149 -18.81 -28.15 -16.36
C LYS A 149 -17.35 -28.16 -16.86
N GLY A 150 -16.97 -27.34 -17.85
CA GLY A 150 -15.61 -27.42 -18.43
C GLY A 150 -14.62 -26.32 -18.02
N GLN A 151 -15.11 -25.12 -17.71
CA GLN A 151 -14.27 -23.91 -17.75
C GLN A 151 -13.43 -23.71 -16.48
N ASP A 152 -13.97 -24.03 -15.29
CA ASP A 152 -13.26 -23.85 -14.02
C ASP A 152 -12.16 -24.90 -13.79
N ILE A 153 -12.34 -26.12 -14.31
CA ILE A 153 -11.31 -27.18 -14.30
C ILE A 153 -10.14 -26.80 -15.21
N GLN A 154 -10.44 -26.28 -16.40
CA GLN A 154 -9.39 -25.83 -17.32
C GLN A 154 -8.59 -24.69 -16.70
N TRP A 155 -9.26 -23.70 -16.10
CA TRP A 155 -8.59 -22.65 -15.34
C TRP A 155 -7.73 -23.21 -14.20
N THR A 156 -8.25 -24.16 -13.43
CA THR A 156 -7.49 -24.82 -12.34
C THR A 156 -6.23 -25.47 -12.89
N ARG A 157 -6.31 -26.22 -14.00
CA ARG A 157 -5.15 -26.83 -14.67
C ARG A 157 -4.12 -25.79 -15.09
N GLU A 158 -4.55 -24.71 -15.72
CA GLU A 158 -3.63 -23.66 -16.18
C GLU A 158 -2.86 -23.01 -15.03
N VAL A 159 -3.52 -22.77 -13.90
CA VAL A 159 -2.87 -22.24 -12.70
C VAL A 159 -1.94 -23.28 -12.08
N TRP A 160 -2.38 -24.54 -12.02
CA TRP A 160 -1.61 -25.65 -11.47
C TRP A 160 -0.31 -25.89 -12.23
N ASP A 161 -0.37 -25.89 -13.56
CA ASP A 161 0.79 -26.05 -14.45
C ASP A 161 1.80 -24.93 -14.22
N ARG A 162 1.35 -23.70 -13.97
CA ARG A 162 2.25 -22.57 -13.64
C ARG A 162 2.92 -22.73 -12.27
N ILE A 163 2.20 -23.26 -11.28
CA ILE A 163 2.76 -23.53 -9.94
C ILE A 163 3.86 -24.59 -10.04
N LEU A 164 3.59 -25.69 -10.73
CA LEU A 164 4.56 -26.78 -10.85
C LEU A 164 5.66 -26.52 -11.89
N GLN A 165 5.43 -25.61 -12.84
CA GLN A 165 6.28 -25.37 -14.02
C GLN A 165 6.55 -26.63 -14.86
N GLN A 166 5.67 -27.61 -14.76
CA GLN A 166 5.72 -28.81 -15.57
C GLN A 166 4.98 -28.50 -16.88
N GLY A 167 5.63 -28.70 -18.02
CA GLY A 167 4.97 -28.57 -19.32
C GLY A 167 3.71 -29.45 -19.36
N ARG A 168 2.65 -28.98 -20.03
CA ARG A 168 1.34 -29.67 -20.14
C ARG A 168 1.54 -31.18 -20.36
N GLN A 169 1.25 -31.98 -19.34
CA GLN A 169 1.18 -33.43 -19.50
C GLN A 169 -0.21 -33.78 -20.01
N GLU A 170 -0.26 -34.59 -21.08
CA GLU A 170 -1.53 -35.09 -21.61
C GLU A 170 -2.24 -35.92 -20.53
N THR A 171 -3.53 -35.64 -20.34
CA THR A 171 -4.37 -36.37 -19.40
C THR A 171 -4.69 -37.75 -19.93
N ALA A 172 -3.80 -38.70 -19.68
CA ALA A 172 -4.09 -40.12 -19.87
C ALA A 172 -5.18 -40.57 -18.88
N PRO A 173 -6.14 -41.40 -19.29
CA PRO A 173 -7.15 -41.94 -18.38
C PRO A 173 -6.46 -42.75 -17.27
N LEU A 174 -6.92 -42.56 -16.04
CA LEU A 174 -6.42 -43.32 -14.90
C LEU A 174 -7.03 -44.73 -14.94
N VAL A 175 -6.23 -45.69 -15.39
CA VAL A 175 -6.64 -47.09 -15.52
C VAL A 175 -5.93 -47.91 -14.43
N VAL A 176 -6.72 -48.55 -13.58
CA VAL A 176 -6.27 -49.56 -12.62
C VAL A 176 -6.77 -50.92 -13.11
N GLN A 177 -5.86 -51.79 -13.49
CA GLN A 177 -6.17 -53.15 -13.96
C GLN A 177 -5.67 -54.20 -12.97
N GLU A 178 -6.56 -55.12 -12.63
CA GLU A 178 -6.27 -56.32 -11.87
C GLU A 178 -6.74 -57.57 -12.61
N ARG A 179 -6.32 -58.73 -12.12
CA ARG A 179 -6.75 -60.03 -12.66
C ARG A 179 -8.27 -60.21 -12.63
N ASN A 180 -8.96 -59.55 -11.70
CA ASN A 180 -10.38 -59.77 -11.43
C ASN A 180 -11.28 -58.56 -11.76
N PHE A 181 -10.71 -57.38 -12.03
CA PHE A 181 -11.48 -56.19 -12.42
C PHE A 181 -10.61 -55.17 -13.16
N SER A 182 -11.25 -54.28 -13.91
CA SER A 182 -10.63 -53.07 -14.47
C SER A 182 -11.46 -51.86 -14.07
N LEU A 183 -10.80 -50.88 -13.47
CA LEU A 183 -11.37 -49.59 -13.11
C LEU A 183 -10.71 -48.54 -14.01
N SER A 184 -11.51 -47.84 -14.80
CA SER A 184 -11.06 -46.68 -15.59
C SER A 184 -11.88 -45.48 -15.15
N LEU A 185 -11.19 -44.38 -14.82
CA LEU A 185 -11.86 -43.10 -14.60
C LEU A 185 -11.89 -42.30 -15.89
N ASP A 186 -13.03 -41.66 -16.13
CA ASP A 186 -13.19 -40.70 -17.22
C ASP A 186 -12.41 -39.41 -16.88
N PRO A 187 -11.39 -39.02 -17.68
CA PRO A 187 -10.55 -37.86 -17.40
C PRO A 187 -11.28 -36.52 -17.57
N GLU A 188 -12.44 -36.49 -18.24
CA GLU A 188 -13.28 -35.30 -18.31
C GLU A 188 -14.04 -35.08 -16.99
N ARG A 189 -14.49 -36.17 -16.37
CA ARG A 189 -15.28 -36.12 -15.13
C ARG A 189 -14.42 -36.10 -13.86
N TYR A 190 -13.27 -36.78 -13.89
CA TYR A 190 -12.34 -36.89 -12.77
C TYR A 190 -10.94 -36.51 -13.24
N PRO A 191 -10.67 -35.22 -13.41
CA PRO A 191 -9.40 -34.77 -13.95
C PRO A 191 -8.26 -35.11 -12.98
N VAL A 192 -7.13 -35.54 -13.54
CA VAL A 192 -5.95 -35.93 -12.77
C VAL A 192 -4.86 -34.88 -12.94
N LEU A 193 -4.33 -34.40 -11.82
CA LEU A 193 -3.21 -33.47 -11.76
C LEU A 193 -1.97 -34.15 -11.18
N PRO A 194 -0.76 -33.81 -11.61
CA PRO A 194 0.46 -34.26 -10.95
C PRO A 194 0.61 -33.59 -9.57
N ALA A 195 1.13 -34.33 -8.60
CA ALA A 195 1.55 -33.79 -7.31
C ALA A 195 3.05 -33.42 -7.32
N ALA A 196 3.49 -32.59 -6.37
CA ALA A 196 4.87 -32.13 -6.29
C ALA A 196 5.87 -33.27 -6.02
N ASP A 197 5.44 -34.31 -5.33
CA ASP A 197 6.21 -35.51 -5.02
C ASP A 197 6.12 -36.61 -6.10
N GLY A 198 5.59 -36.28 -7.28
CA GLY A 198 5.41 -37.22 -8.40
C GLY A 198 4.16 -38.11 -8.28
N GLY A 199 3.37 -37.95 -7.22
CA GLY A 199 2.05 -38.60 -7.08
C GLY A 199 0.99 -38.03 -8.02
N LYS A 200 -0.26 -38.47 -7.85
CA LYS A 200 -1.41 -38.04 -8.67
C LYS A 200 -2.54 -37.53 -7.79
N ILE A 201 -3.20 -36.46 -8.21
CA ILE A 201 -4.36 -35.86 -7.53
C ILE A 201 -5.56 -36.00 -8.46
N VAL A 202 -6.54 -36.79 -8.05
CA VAL A 202 -7.83 -36.91 -8.73
C VAL A 202 -8.78 -35.89 -8.13
N ILE A 203 -9.37 -35.04 -8.98
CA ILE A 203 -10.37 -34.06 -8.55
C ILE A 203 -11.75 -34.69 -8.66
N ASP A 204 -12.51 -34.61 -7.57
CA ASP A 204 -13.89 -35.07 -7.44
C ASP A 204 -14.80 -33.87 -7.11
N GLU A 205 -15.14 -33.08 -8.13
CA GLU A 205 -15.79 -31.78 -7.93
C GLU A 205 -17.11 -31.87 -7.15
N GLU A 206 -17.90 -32.90 -7.47
CA GLU A 206 -19.25 -33.09 -6.94
C GLU A 206 -19.33 -34.13 -5.82
N GLY A 207 -18.19 -34.70 -5.40
CA GLY A 207 -18.20 -35.78 -4.42
C GLY A 207 -18.85 -37.06 -4.92
N THR A 208 -18.84 -37.30 -6.23
CA THR A 208 -19.58 -38.41 -6.87
C THR A 208 -18.82 -39.73 -6.89
N LEU A 209 -17.53 -39.73 -6.55
CA LEU A 209 -16.76 -40.95 -6.37
C LEU A 209 -17.25 -41.72 -5.13
N SER A 210 -17.73 -42.95 -5.36
CA SER A 210 -18.13 -43.87 -4.29
C SER A 210 -16.95 -44.15 -3.33
N PRO A 211 -17.19 -44.26 -2.01
CA PRO A 211 -16.14 -44.59 -1.04
C PRO A 211 -15.35 -45.85 -1.40
N LEU A 212 -16.01 -46.86 -1.97
CA LEU A 212 -15.36 -48.10 -2.43
C LEU A 212 -14.30 -47.81 -3.50
N VAL A 213 -14.62 -46.96 -4.48
CA VAL A 213 -13.70 -46.58 -5.56
C VAL A 213 -12.52 -45.79 -4.98
N LYS A 214 -12.77 -44.89 -4.03
CA LYS A 214 -11.72 -44.13 -3.33
C LYS A 214 -10.73 -45.05 -2.61
N THR A 215 -11.22 -46.11 -1.95
CA THR A 215 -10.38 -47.10 -1.27
C THR A 215 -9.55 -47.89 -2.27
N ILE A 216 -10.16 -48.42 -3.34
CA ILE A 216 -9.45 -49.20 -4.36
C ILE A 216 -8.31 -48.38 -5.00
N LEU A 217 -8.57 -47.11 -5.34
CA LEU A 217 -7.55 -46.24 -5.93
C LEU A 217 -6.36 -46.05 -5.00
N ARG A 218 -6.61 -45.77 -3.70
CA ARG A 218 -5.55 -45.56 -2.70
C ARG A 218 -4.79 -46.83 -2.34
N GLU A 219 -5.46 -47.99 -2.33
CA GLU A 219 -4.82 -49.28 -2.07
C GLU A 219 -3.90 -49.71 -3.21
N LYS A 220 -4.29 -49.42 -4.46
CA LYS A 220 -3.55 -49.85 -5.65
C LYS A 220 -2.39 -48.93 -5.99
N ASP A 221 -2.59 -47.63 -5.82
CA ASP A 221 -1.55 -46.63 -5.99
C ASP A 221 -1.63 -45.65 -4.81
N PRO A 222 -0.82 -45.87 -3.76
CA PRO A 222 -0.76 -44.99 -2.59
C PRO A 222 -0.38 -43.54 -2.91
N GLY A 223 0.18 -43.30 -4.11
CA GLY A 223 0.48 -41.96 -4.63
C GLY A 223 -0.77 -41.22 -5.13
N ILE A 224 -1.92 -41.90 -5.28
CA ILE A 224 -3.20 -41.28 -5.65
C ILE A 224 -3.85 -40.63 -4.42
N ARG A 225 -4.14 -39.34 -4.57
CA ARG A 225 -4.90 -38.54 -3.61
C ARG A 225 -6.17 -38.05 -4.30
N ILE A 226 -7.23 -37.89 -3.52
CA ILE A 226 -8.53 -37.49 -4.06
C ILE A 226 -8.94 -36.23 -3.33
N VAL A 227 -9.11 -35.15 -4.09
CA VAL A 227 -9.58 -33.86 -3.58
C VAL A 227 -11.03 -33.70 -3.99
N THR A 228 -11.91 -33.67 -2.99
CA THR A 228 -13.33 -33.43 -3.17
C THR A 228 -13.62 -31.98 -2.82
N GLY A 229 -14.12 -31.20 -3.75
CA GLY A 229 -14.37 -29.78 -3.52
C GLY A 229 -14.83 -29.06 -4.78
N ASN A 230 -15.62 -28.02 -4.59
CA ASN A 230 -16.18 -27.24 -5.69
C ASN A 230 -15.24 -26.08 -6.06
N PRO A 231 -14.80 -25.94 -7.34
CA PRO A 231 -13.89 -24.88 -7.76
C PRO A 231 -14.48 -23.46 -7.70
N TYR A 232 -15.79 -23.28 -7.45
CA TYR A 232 -16.37 -21.95 -7.24
C TYR A 232 -15.77 -21.21 -6.04
N ASP A 233 -15.49 -21.91 -4.93
CA ASP A 233 -14.72 -21.34 -3.82
C ASP A 233 -13.23 -21.62 -4.05
N ARG A 234 -12.64 -20.81 -4.94
CA ARG A 234 -11.27 -20.99 -5.43
C ARG A 234 -10.25 -21.12 -4.30
N LYS A 235 -10.41 -20.37 -3.21
CA LYS A 235 -9.42 -20.36 -2.12
C LYS A 235 -9.46 -21.66 -1.31
N SER A 236 -10.64 -22.11 -0.88
CA SER A 236 -10.76 -23.37 -0.12
C SER A 236 -10.45 -24.59 -0.98
N PHE A 237 -10.83 -24.54 -2.26
CA PHE A 237 -10.50 -25.58 -3.23
C PHE A 237 -8.98 -25.70 -3.45
N PHE A 238 -8.28 -24.57 -3.68
CA PHE A 238 -6.82 -24.60 -3.82
C PHE A 238 -6.11 -24.95 -2.52
N SER A 239 -6.59 -24.52 -1.36
CA SER A 239 -6.06 -24.98 -0.06
C SER A 239 -6.05 -26.51 0.02
N SER A 240 -7.16 -27.15 -0.38
CA SER A 240 -7.28 -28.61 -0.42
C SER A 240 -6.35 -29.26 -1.47
N LEU A 241 -6.20 -28.64 -2.65
CA LEU A 241 -5.29 -29.11 -3.69
C LEU A 241 -3.82 -29.03 -3.25
N LEU A 242 -3.40 -27.89 -2.69
CA LEU A 242 -2.04 -27.67 -2.22
C LEU A 242 -1.68 -28.60 -1.06
N ALA A 243 -2.60 -28.84 -0.13
CA ALA A 243 -2.44 -29.83 0.92
C ALA A 243 -2.27 -31.25 0.37
N ALA A 244 -3.03 -31.60 -0.68
CA ALA A 244 -2.90 -32.89 -1.35
C ALA A 244 -1.61 -32.99 -2.18
N ALA A 245 -1.00 -31.90 -2.62
CA ALA A 245 0.16 -31.92 -3.52
C ALA A 245 1.48 -32.30 -2.87
N ARG A 246 1.56 -32.30 -1.52
CA ARG A 246 2.79 -32.66 -0.77
C ARG A 246 3.99 -31.80 -1.16
N PHE A 247 3.77 -30.49 -1.32
CA PHE A 247 4.86 -29.52 -1.29
C PHE A 247 5.61 -29.61 0.04
N TYR A 248 6.85 -29.14 0.06
CA TYR A 248 7.66 -29.10 1.27
C TYR A 248 7.00 -28.21 2.35
N SER A 249 6.55 -27.03 1.95
CA SER A 249 5.78 -26.11 2.81
C SER A 249 4.76 -25.32 2.01
N VAL A 250 3.59 -25.09 2.61
CA VAL A 250 2.54 -24.22 2.08
C VAL A 250 2.03 -23.36 3.21
N GLU A 251 2.03 -22.04 3.01
CA GLU A 251 1.54 -21.06 3.96
C GLU A 251 0.42 -20.24 3.32
N GLU A 252 -0.69 -20.06 4.03
CA GLU A 252 -1.83 -19.27 3.56
C GLU A 252 -1.78 -17.84 4.08
N ASN A 253 -2.30 -16.88 3.29
CA ASN A 253 -2.33 -15.45 3.64
C ASN A 253 -0.96 -14.87 3.93
N PHE A 254 0.05 -15.33 3.21
CA PHE A 254 1.43 -14.92 3.42
C PHE A 254 1.63 -13.44 3.10
N SER A 255 2.36 -12.74 3.97
CA SER A 255 2.78 -11.36 3.76
C SER A 255 4.28 -11.23 3.94
N VAL A 256 4.94 -10.53 3.02
CA VAL A 256 6.36 -10.21 3.09
C VAL A 256 6.54 -8.70 3.04
N ASP A 257 7.47 -8.21 3.87
CA ASP A 257 7.83 -6.81 3.97
C ASP A 257 9.23 -6.60 3.38
N PHE A 258 9.38 -5.59 2.53
CA PHE A 258 10.63 -5.14 1.95
C PHE A 258 10.92 -3.71 2.39
N GLY A 259 12.17 -3.46 2.79
CA GLY A 259 12.59 -2.17 3.31
C GLY A 259 12.01 -1.85 4.69
N THR A 260 12.49 -0.76 5.28
CA THR A 260 12.00 -0.22 6.55
C THR A 260 11.29 1.10 6.38
N ASP A 261 11.79 1.94 5.48
CA ASP A 261 11.24 3.25 5.13
C ASP A 261 11.89 3.74 3.82
N PRO A 262 11.23 3.65 2.66
CA PRO A 262 9.86 3.17 2.46
C PRO A 262 9.73 1.67 2.75
N LYS A 263 8.59 1.28 3.30
CA LYS A 263 8.21 -0.11 3.57
C LYS A 263 7.18 -0.58 2.55
N LEU A 264 7.56 -1.56 1.75
CA LEU A 264 6.68 -2.24 0.79
C LEU A 264 6.21 -3.57 1.40
N THR A 265 4.91 -3.71 1.59
CA THR A 265 4.29 -4.98 2.01
C THR A 265 3.61 -5.62 0.81
N VAL A 266 3.96 -6.86 0.51
CA VAL A 266 3.29 -7.70 -0.51
C VAL A 266 2.52 -8.80 0.20
N THR A 267 1.25 -8.95 -0.13
CA THR A 267 0.33 -9.94 0.46
C THR A 267 -0.16 -10.90 -0.60
N THR A 268 -0.17 -12.19 -0.28
CA THR A 268 -0.51 -13.26 -1.22
C THR A 268 -1.46 -14.26 -0.60
N ASP A 269 -2.21 -14.98 -1.43
CA ASP A 269 -3.13 -16.00 -0.91
C ASP A 269 -2.36 -17.23 -0.41
N PHE A 270 -1.31 -17.64 -1.13
CA PHE A 270 -0.47 -18.77 -0.78
C PHE A 270 1.01 -18.50 -1.08
N LYS A 271 1.88 -18.96 -0.18
CA LYS A 271 3.32 -19.14 -0.39
C LYS A 271 3.61 -20.63 -0.44
N ILE A 272 4.34 -21.07 -1.47
CA ILE A 272 4.66 -22.48 -1.72
C ILE A 272 6.16 -22.64 -1.83
N GLU A 273 6.71 -23.53 -1.02
CA GLU A 273 8.09 -23.99 -1.10
C GLU A 273 8.09 -25.41 -1.66
N LYS A 274 8.66 -25.59 -2.86
CA LYS A 274 8.57 -26.87 -3.58
C LYS A 274 9.39 -27.97 -2.89
N THR A 275 10.64 -27.65 -2.56
CA THR A 275 11.62 -28.60 -1.99
C THR A 275 12.37 -27.97 -0.82
N ALA A 276 13.07 -28.78 -0.02
CA ALA A 276 13.97 -28.25 1.01
C ALA A 276 15.10 -27.36 0.41
N GLU A 277 15.52 -27.65 -0.83
CA GLU A 277 16.49 -26.80 -1.54
C GLU A 277 15.90 -25.46 -1.99
N SER A 278 14.57 -25.37 -2.17
CA SER A 278 13.89 -24.12 -2.52
C SER A 278 14.06 -23.04 -1.45
N LEU A 279 14.22 -23.44 -0.18
CA LEU A 279 14.58 -22.52 0.91
C LEU A 279 16.02 -22.00 0.79
N LEU A 280 16.94 -22.84 0.30
CA LEU A 280 18.35 -22.49 0.16
C LEU A 280 18.62 -21.67 -1.10
N LYS A 281 17.84 -21.89 -2.16
CA LYS A 281 17.97 -21.24 -3.46
C LYS A 281 16.98 -20.07 -3.66
N ASN A 282 16.13 -19.78 -2.67
CA ASN A 282 15.02 -18.83 -2.77
C ASN A 282 14.19 -19.08 -4.04
N ASP A 283 13.64 -20.29 -4.18
CA ASP A 283 12.71 -20.64 -5.26
C ASP A 283 11.30 -20.79 -4.68
N ILE A 284 10.71 -19.66 -4.32
CA ILE A 284 9.44 -19.58 -3.61
C ILE A 284 8.35 -19.17 -4.60
N VAL A 285 7.25 -19.92 -4.65
CA VAL A 285 6.11 -19.57 -5.50
C VAL A 285 5.04 -18.85 -4.69
N LEU A 286 4.70 -17.64 -5.12
CA LEU A 286 3.63 -16.82 -4.56
C LEU A 286 2.40 -16.92 -5.45
N VAL A 287 1.24 -17.24 -4.89
CA VAL A 287 0.00 -17.46 -5.65
C VAL A 287 -1.10 -16.50 -5.22
N ASN A 288 -1.69 -15.80 -6.20
CA ASN A 288 -2.86 -14.93 -6.04
C ASN A 288 -4.04 -15.48 -6.85
N LEU A 289 -5.07 -15.98 -6.16
CA LEU A 289 -6.21 -16.69 -6.77
C LEU A 289 -7.48 -15.84 -6.88
N GLN A 290 -7.56 -14.75 -6.11
CA GLN A 290 -8.76 -13.91 -6.10
C GLN A 290 -8.85 -13.02 -7.33
N GLY A 291 -9.70 -13.42 -8.30
CA GLY A 291 -10.01 -12.64 -9.51
C GLY A 291 -10.60 -11.23 -9.27
N ASN A 292 -11.09 -10.95 -8.06
CA ASN A 292 -11.56 -9.62 -7.67
C ASN A 292 -10.45 -8.68 -7.15
N ARG A 293 -9.24 -9.21 -6.89
CA ARG A 293 -8.08 -8.38 -6.56
C ARG A 293 -7.38 -7.95 -7.84
N LYS A 294 -6.89 -6.72 -7.89
CA LYS A 294 -6.06 -6.27 -9.03
C LYS A 294 -4.73 -7.03 -8.98
N GLY A 295 -4.22 -7.43 -10.14
CA GLY A 295 -2.90 -8.08 -10.23
C GLY A 295 -1.75 -7.16 -9.79
N LEU A 296 -0.59 -7.76 -9.56
CA LEU A 296 0.65 -7.03 -9.28
C LEU A 296 1.15 -6.30 -10.54
N PRO A 297 1.63 -5.06 -10.40
CA PRO A 297 2.28 -4.34 -11.50
C PRO A 297 3.50 -5.10 -12.04
N PRO A 298 3.83 -4.98 -13.34
CA PRO A 298 4.98 -5.65 -13.93
C PRO A 298 6.32 -5.35 -13.23
N SER A 299 6.51 -4.11 -12.77
CA SER A 299 7.72 -3.70 -12.05
C SER A 299 7.87 -4.39 -10.70
N LEU A 300 6.77 -4.54 -9.96
CA LEU A 300 6.75 -5.29 -8.72
C LEU A 300 6.98 -6.79 -8.94
N ARG A 301 6.43 -7.36 -10.03
CA ARG A 301 6.75 -8.75 -10.41
C ARG A 301 8.24 -8.92 -10.69
N ALA A 302 8.83 -8.01 -11.48
CA ALA A 302 10.25 -8.08 -11.82
C ALA A 302 11.15 -7.90 -10.59
N PHE A 303 10.73 -7.08 -9.63
CA PHE A 303 11.39 -6.96 -8.33
C PHE A 303 11.30 -8.26 -7.53
N LEU A 304 10.10 -8.83 -7.39
CA LEU A 304 9.88 -10.09 -6.67
C LEU A 304 10.69 -11.25 -7.28
N ASP A 305 10.76 -11.34 -8.61
CA ASP A 305 11.55 -12.36 -9.30
C ASP A 305 13.05 -12.26 -8.97
N LYS A 306 13.60 -11.03 -8.89
CA LYS A 306 14.98 -10.79 -8.46
C LYS A 306 15.23 -11.19 -7.01
N GLU A 307 14.22 -11.06 -6.15
CA GLU A 307 14.26 -11.48 -4.75
C GLU A 307 14.01 -12.99 -4.56
N GLY A 308 13.82 -13.76 -5.64
CA GLY A 308 13.59 -15.21 -5.60
C GLY A 308 12.13 -15.63 -5.46
N PHE A 309 11.19 -14.72 -5.73
CA PHE A 309 9.75 -15.00 -5.69
C PHE A 309 9.16 -15.10 -7.10
N GLN A 310 8.66 -16.28 -7.43
CA GLN A 310 7.89 -16.51 -8.65
C GLN A 310 6.41 -16.24 -8.39
N VAL A 311 5.81 -15.30 -9.12
CA VAL A 311 4.43 -14.90 -8.89
C VAL A 311 3.48 -15.52 -9.91
N VAL A 312 2.57 -16.37 -9.45
CA VAL A 312 1.46 -16.91 -10.24
C VAL A 312 0.19 -16.13 -9.91
N GLU A 313 -0.30 -15.34 -10.87
CA GLU A 313 -1.57 -14.61 -10.70
C GLU A 313 -2.60 -15.02 -11.73
N THR A 314 -3.85 -14.86 -11.31
CA THR A 314 -5.05 -15.22 -12.07
C THR A 314 -5.92 -14.01 -12.40
N SER A 315 -5.58 -12.85 -11.83
CA SER A 315 -6.28 -11.59 -12.04
C SER A 315 -5.66 -10.77 -13.16
N PRO A 316 -6.46 -9.99 -13.91
CA PRO A 316 -5.92 -9.05 -14.87
C PRO A 316 -5.13 -7.94 -14.16
N VAL A 317 -4.09 -7.44 -14.83
CA VAL A 317 -3.41 -6.21 -14.45
C VAL A 317 -4.39 -5.07 -14.74
N TYR A 318 -4.86 -4.38 -13.70
CA TYR A 318 -5.81 -3.28 -13.84
C TYR A 318 -5.28 -2.05 -13.12
N SER A 319 -5.08 -0.96 -13.85
CA SER A 319 -4.79 0.37 -13.29
C SER A 319 -6.10 1.00 -12.81
N ASP A 320 -6.10 1.58 -11.62
CA ASP A 320 -7.24 2.36 -11.14
C ASP A 320 -7.47 3.61 -12.01
N GLU A 321 -8.73 4.02 -12.13
CA GLU A 321 -9.06 5.40 -12.47
C GLU A 321 -8.80 6.30 -11.25
N PRO A 322 -8.25 7.51 -11.44
CA PRO A 322 -7.84 8.37 -10.34
C PRO A 322 -9.05 8.92 -9.57
N ASP A 323 -9.25 8.43 -8.35
CA ASP A 323 -10.06 9.10 -7.33
C ASP A 323 -9.28 10.30 -6.77
N GLY A 324 -9.49 11.47 -7.36
CA GLY A 324 -8.86 12.74 -6.97
C GLY A 324 -7.38 12.89 -7.33
N GLN A 325 -6.87 14.11 -7.22
CA GLN A 325 -5.45 14.40 -7.43
C GLN A 325 -4.63 13.92 -6.23
N LYS A 326 -3.66 13.04 -6.45
CA LYS A 326 -2.78 12.51 -5.40
C LYS A 326 -1.35 12.93 -5.73
N ILE A 327 -0.66 13.54 -4.78
CA ILE A 327 0.70 14.04 -4.99
C ILE A 327 1.60 13.58 -3.86
N LEU A 328 2.77 13.03 -4.21
CA LEU A 328 3.82 12.65 -3.28
C LEU A 328 5.02 13.57 -3.50
N TYR A 329 5.35 14.39 -2.50
CA TYR A 329 6.53 15.24 -2.51
C TYR A 329 7.66 14.59 -1.70
N SER A 330 8.78 14.30 -2.37
CA SER A 330 10.06 14.02 -1.72
C SER A 330 10.81 15.35 -1.57
N ILE A 331 11.10 15.76 -0.35
CA ILE A 331 11.83 16.99 0.00
C ILE A 331 13.18 16.56 0.53
N GLU A 332 14.17 16.49 -0.35
CA GLU A 332 15.50 15.93 -0.07
C GLU A 332 16.51 17.02 0.32
N GLY A 333 16.05 18.27 0.39
CA GLY A 333 16.85 19.42 0.77
C GLY A 333 17.65 19.17 2.06
N SER A 334 18.97 19.32 1.98
CA SER A 334 19.88 19.11 3.12
C SER A 334 19.96 20.31 4.06
N GLY A 335 19.43 21.48 3.66
CA GLY A 335 19.46 22.71 4.43
C GLY A 335 18.09 23.11 4.96
N ARG A 336 18.04 23.69 6.16
CA ARG A 336 16.79 24.23 6.74
C ARG A 336 16.09 25.25 5.83
N ASP A 337 16.86 26.04 5.09
CA ASP A 337 16.35 27.05 4.18
C ASP A 337 15.74 26.43 2.91
N SER A 338 16.37 25.38 2.36
CA SER A 338 15.81 24.62 1.24
C SER A 338 14.57 23.87 1.66
N ILE A 339 14.59 23.16 2.81
CA ILE A 339 13.42 22.44 3.33
C ILE A 339 12.21 23.37 3.47
N VAL A 340 12.39 24.57 4.03
CA VAL A 340 11.31 25.54 4.15
C VAL A 340 10.81 26.01 2.79
N ASP A 341 11.71 26.32 1.86
CA ASP A 341 11.34 26.73 0.50
C ASP A 341 10.55 25.62 -0.25
N ASP A 342 10.98 24.37 -0.09
CA ASP A 342 10.36 23.21 -0.72
C ASP A 342 8.99 22.90 -0.10
N LEU A 343 8.84 23.05 1.22
CA LEU A 343 7.56 22.97 1.92
C LEU A 343 6.57 24.05 1.44
N TYR A 344 7.02 25.32 1.35
CA TYR A 344 6.19 26.41 0.81
C TYR A 344 5.75 26.11 -0.63
N SER A 345 6.68 25.62 -1.45
CA SER A 345 6.43 25.24 -2.83
C SER A 345 5.47 24.05 -2.94
N ALA A 346 5.62 23.02 -2.10
CA ALA A 346 4.76 21.82 -2.09
C ALA A 346 3.31 22.13 -1.65
N LEU A 347 3.16 23.09 -0.74
CA LEU A 347 1.85 23.59 -0.30
C LEU A 347 1.27 24.64 -1.24
N SER A 348 2.01 25.05 -2.29
CA SER A 348 1.62 26.11 -3.21
C SER A 348 1.32 27.44 -2.50
N VAL A 349 2.08 27.74 -1.44
CA VAL A 349 1.97 28.98 -0.66
C VAL A 349 3.07 29.95 -1.10
N SER A 350 2.69 31.17 -1.47
CA SER A 350 3.65 32.21 -1.84
C SER A 350 4.52 32.62 -0.65
N CYS A 351 5.83 32.67 -0.87
CA CYS A 351 6.81 32.99 0.15
C CYS A 351 7.77 34.08 -0.34
N GLU A 352 7.95 35.12 0.47
CA GLU A 352 8.90 36.20 0.24
C GLU A 352 10.13 36.00 1.13
N LYS A 353 11.32 36.05 0.52
CA LYS A 353 12.60 35.92 1.22
C LYS A 353 13.06 37.28 1.74
N ASN A 354 13.65 37.32 2.93
CA ASN A 354 14.33 38.50 3.47
C ASN A 354 13.45 39.77 3.58
N ARG A 355 12.16 39.61 3.91
CA ARG A 355 11.22 40.73 3.98
C ARG A 355 11.43 41.56 5.26
N GLY A 356 11.56 42.88 5.10
CA GLY A 356 11.53 43.82 6.23
C GLY A 356 10.08 44.05 6.71
N LEU A 357 9.81 43.78 7.98
CA LEU A 357 8.50 43.93 8.62
C LEU A 357 8.53 45.09 9.60
N LEU A 358 7.59 46.02 9.48
CA LEU A 358 7.55 47.24 10.27
C LEU A 358 6.92 47.00 11.66
N LEU A 359 7.72 47.18 12.71
CA LEU A 359 7.29 47.14 14.12
C LEU A 359 6.86 48.51 14.65
N ASP A 360 7.48 49.58 14.19
CA ASP A 360 7.06 50.94 14.53
C ASP A 360 7.31 51.83 13.30
N ASP A 361 6.30 52.61 12.93
CA ASP A 361 6.40 53.58 11.84
C ASP A 361 7.05 54.90 12.30
N GLY A 362 7.35 55.02 13.59
CA GLY A 362 8.02 56.18 14.15
C GLY A 362 7.13 57.40 14.24
N ALA A 363 5.81 57.27 14.09
CA ALA A 363 4.87 58.40 14.13
C ALA A 363 4.92 59.16 15.47
N LEU A 364 5.27 58.47 16.56
CA LEU A 364 5.35 59.04 17.91
C LEU A 364 6.79 59.30 18.38
N SER A 365 7.75 58.49 17.95
CA SER A 365 9.14 58.50 18.43
C SER A 365 10.13 59.15 17.47
N GLY A 366 9.75 59.36 16.20
CA GLY A 366 10.66 59.74 15.11
C GLY A 366 11.61 58.62 14.67
N VAL A 367 11.51 57.42 15.24
CA VAL A 367 12.39 56.28 14.97
C VAL A 367 11.56 55.12 14.41
N THR A 368 11.90 54.67 13.20
CA THR A 368 11.27 53.49 12.60
C THR A 368 11.97 52.23 13.06
N LEU A 369 11.21 51.24 13.55
CA LEU A 369 11.73 49.92 13.89
C LEU A 369 11.22 48.89 12.87
N SER A 370 12.13 48.14 12.26
CA SER A 370 11.79 47.04 11.36
C SER A 370 12.59 45.79 11.69
N VAL A 371 11.99 44.63 11.44
CA VAL A 371 12.56 43.30 11.67
C VAL A 371 12.64 42.58 10.35
N ARG A 372 13.81 42.03 10.02
CA ARG A 372 13.98 41.20 8.84
C ARG A 372 13.50 39.79 9.13
N ALA A 373 12.54 39.31 8.35
CA ALA A 373 12.09 37.93 8.34
C ALA A 373 12.88 37.13 7.29
N ASP A 374 13.32 35.92 7.63
CA ASP A 374 14.02 35.06 6.69
C ASP A 374 13.06 34.54 5.61
N ARG A 375 11.85 34.16 6.02
CA ARG A 375 10.71 33.87 5.14
C ARG A 375 9.44 34.53 5.65
N TYR A 376 8.64 35.04 4.74
CA TYR A 376 7.35 35.64 5.03
C TYR A 376 6.28 35.12 4.09
N SER A 377 5.13 34.75 4.63
CA SER A 377 3.97 34.37 3.84
C SER A 377 2.68 34.93 4.45
N GLU A 378 1.75 35.34 3.61
CA GLU A 378 0.41 35.74 4.02
C GLU A 378 -0.62 34.86 3.31
N ASN A 379 -1.33 34.03 4.07
CA ASN A 379 -2.36 33.13 3.53
C ASN A 379 -3.59 33.13 4.46
N ASN A 380 -4.80 33.25 3.90
CA ASN A 380 -6.05 33.24 4.66
C ASN A 380 -6.07 34.20 5.88
N ASN A 381 -5.57 35.43 5.70
CA ASN A 381 -5.35 36.43 6.76
C ASN A 381 -4.40 36.02 7.89
N GLN A 382 -3.64 34.93 7.73
CA GLN A 382 -2.57 34.53 8.63
C GLN A 382 -1.24 35.01 8.06
N LYS A 383 -0.54 35.84 8.83
CA LYS A 383 0.79 36.32 8.51
C LYS A 383 1.80 35.45 9.22
N VAL A 384 2.52 34.62 8.48
CA VAL A 384 3.53 33.71 9.03
C VAL A 384 4.92 34.26 8.73
N VAL A 385 5.77 34.24 9.75
CA VAL A 385 7.15 34.70 9.71
C VAL A 385 8.02 33.54 10.15
N VAL A 386 8.93 33.08 9.29
CA VAL A 386 9.95 32.11 9.67
C VAL A 386 11.25 32.85 9.93
N SER A 387 11.89 32.50 11.04
CA SER A 387 13.25 32.95 11.34
C SER A 387 14.16 31.76 11.60
N PHE A 388 15.30 31.73 10.92
CA PHE A 388 16.35 30.72 11.04
C PHE A 388 17.29 31.03 12.21
N SER A 389 16.75 31.59 13.30
CA SER A 389 17.52 32.27 14.33
C SER A 389 18.69 31.43 14.85
N GLU A 390 19.86 32.05 14.87
CA GLU A 390 20.93 31.69 15.80
C GLU A 390 20.61 32.36 17.15
N GLU A 391 21.21 31.91 18.25
CA GLU A 391 20.90 32.28 19.64
C GLU A 391 21.12 33.79 19.96
N ASN A 392 20.33 34.68 19.35
CA ASN A 392 20.39 36.13 19.55
C ASN A 392 19.18 36.60 20.39
N PRO A 393 19.39 37.00 21.65
CA PRO A 393 18.30 37.41 22.55
C PRO A 393 17.57 38.68 22.07
N VAL A 394 18.24 39.53 21.29
CA VAL A 394 17.62 40.73 20.69
C VAL A 394 16.62 40.32 19.61
N GLN A 395 17.01 39.38 18.75
CA GLN A 395 16.15 38.86 17.69
C GLN A 395 14.91 38.18 18.26
N TYR A 396 15.07 37.39 19.31
CA TYR A 396 13.94 36.78 20.03
C TYR A 396 12.92 37.82 20.53
N THR A 397 13.41 38.92 21.13
CA THR A 397 12.54 39.99 21.64
C THR A 397 11.78 40.69 20.51
N LEU A 398 12.47 40.98 19.40
CA LEU A 398 11.86 41.60 18.22
C LEU A 398 10.81 40.71 17.56
N LEU A 399 11.05 39.41 17.50
CA LEU A 399 10.09 38.42 17.01
C LEU A 399 8.85 38.34 17.91
N ARG A 400 9.02 38.41 19.24
CA ARG A 400 7.88 38.44 20.18
C ARG A 400 6.99 39.67 19.99
N LEU A 401 7.57 40.82 19.63
CA LEU A 401 6.79 42.02 19.29
C LEU A 401 5.98 41.83 17.99
N LEU A 402 6.49 41.08 17.02
CA LEU A 402 5.71 40.71 15.82
C LEU A 402 4.52 39.83 16.19
N GLU A 403 4.69 38.88 17.12
CA GLU A 403 3.56 38.06 17.58
C GLU A 403 2.45 38.89 18.23
N LEU A 404 2.81 39.90 19.03
CA LEU A 404 1.84 40.84 19.60
C LEU A 404 1.10 41.66 18.54
N LYS A 405 1.71 41.88 17.37
CA LYS A 405 1.07 42.50 16.20
C LYS A 405 0.21 41.52 15.37
N GLY A 406 0.07 40.27 15.81
CA GLY A 406 -0.77 39.26 15.17
C GLY A 406 -0.05 38.44 14.08
N TYR A 407 1.28 38.49 14.01
CA TYR A 407 2.05 37.56 13.18
C TYR A 407 2.19 36.22 13.91
N ARG A 408 2.25 35.12 13.15
CA ARG A 408 2.66 33.80 13.64
C ARG A 408 4.15 33.64 13.37
N VAL A 409 4.95 33.56 14.42
CA VAL A 409 6.39 33.40 14.28
C VAL A 409 6.76 31.93 14.42
N VAL A 410 7.55 31.43 13.48
CA VAL A 410 8.16 30.10 13.47
C VAL A 410 9.66 30.29 13.63
N MET A 411 10.21 29.85 14.76
CA MET A 411 11.65 29.86 15.00
C MET A 411 12.22 28.48 14.70
N LEU A 412 13.19 28.43 13.80
CA LEU A 412 13.88 27.20 13.42
C LEU A 412 15.31 27.21 13.94
N ASN A 413 15.69 26.14 14.62
CA ASN A 413 17.04 25.95 15.11
C ASN A 413 17.96 25.47 13.98
N PRO A 414 19.29 25.58 14.13
CA PRO A 414 20.24 25.04 13.16
C PRO A 414 20.16 23.52 12.99
N GLU A 415 19.85 22.80 14.07
CA GLU A 415 19.78 21.33 14.12
C GLU A 415 18.40 20.76 13.75
N ASP A 416 17.41 21.64 13.50
CA ASP A 416 16.06 21.17 13.17
C ASP A 416 16.08 20.40 11.85
N ASP A 417 15.60 19.15 11.88
CA ASP A 417 15.46 18.31 10.70
C ASP A 417 14.13 18.57 9.95
N PHE A 418 13.91 17.83 8.86
CA PHE A 418 12.68 17.91 8.09
C PHE A 418 11.41 17.78 8.94
N LYS A 419 11.42 16.84 9.90
CA LYS A 419 10.27 16.57 10.75
C LYS A 419 10.01 17.76 11.67
N GLU A 420 11.04 18.24 12.36
CA GLU A 420 10.93 19.35 13.30
C GLU A 420 10.53 20.65 12.59
N ILE A 421 11.12 20.94 11.43
CA ILE A 421 10.75 22.10 10.61
C ILE A 421 9.28 22.01 10.19
N SER A 422 8.85 20.85 9.69
CA SER A 422 7.47 20.64 9.25
C SER A 422 6.46 20.71 10.39
N GLU A 423 6.77 20.14 11.56
CA GLU A 423 5.91 20.20 12.75
C GLU A 423 5.73 21.64 13.26
N LYS A 424 6.74 22.51 13.10
CA LYS A 424 6.63 23.93 13.45
C LYS A 424 5.91 24.74 12.36
N LEU A 425 6.19 24.47 11.08
CA LEU A 425 5.71 25.26 9.96
C LEU A 425 4.26 24.94 9.55
N LEU A 426 3.89 23.66 9.44
CA LEU A 426 2.56 23.25 8.97
C LEU A 426 1.42 23.81 9.84
N PRO A 427 1.46 23.73 11.19
CA PRO A 427 0.44 24.34 12.03
C PRO A 427 0.41 25.86 11.96
N ALA A 428 1.58 26.50 11.77
CA ALA A 428 1.67 27.95 11.59
C ALA A 428 0.93 28.41 10.33
N LEU A 429 0.98 27.60 9.27
CA LEU A 429 0.23 27.78 8.01
C LEU A 429 -1.25 27.34 8.10
N GLY A 430 -1.70 26.86 9.26
CA GLY A 430 -3.07 26.37 9.45
C GLY A 430 -3.32 24.98 8.85
N VAL A 431 -2.27 24.24 8.52
CA VAL A 431 -2.34 22.87 8.01
C VAL A 431 -2.28 21.90 9.18
N SER A 432 -3.32 21.09 9.36
CA SER A 432 -3.29 19.98 10.32
C SER A 432 -2.60 18.79 9.68
N ALA A 433 -1.43 18.43 10.22
CA ALA A 433 -0.66 17.29 9.76
C ALA A 433 -0.01 16.58 10.96
N VAL A 434 0.17 15.28 10.83
CA VAL A 434 0.83 14.44 11.85
C VAL A 434 1.93 13.65 11.17
N TYR A 435 3.14 13.72 11.74
CA TYR A 435 4.26 12.90 11.28
C TYR A 435 4.06 11.45 11.71
N GLY A 436 4.35 10.52 10.81
CA GLY A 436 4.34 9.10 11.13
C GLY A 436 4.55 8.25 9.89
N MET A 437 4.42 6.94 10.06
CA MET A 437 4.44 5.99 8.95
C MET A 437 3.09 6.04 8.22
N GLN A 438 3.07 6.60 7.01
CA GLN A 438 1.86 6.88 6.25
C GLN A 438 1.68 5.88 5.12
N HIS A 439 0.47 5.31 5.01
CA HIS A 439 0.11 4.52 3.83
C HIS A 439 -0.09 5.43 2.62
N LEU A 440 0.61 5.15 1.51
CA LEU A 440 0.44 5.93 0.28
C LEU A 440 -1.00 5.87 -0.24
N TRP A 441 -1.65 4.71 -0.21
CA TRP A 441 -3.07 4.56 -0.56
C TRP A 441 -3.85 3.82 0.51
N LYS A 442 -5.19 3.94 0.46
CA LYS A 442 -6.06 3.09 1.28
C LYS A 442 -6.01 1.67 0.75
N GLN A 443 -6.17 0.70 1.64
CA GLN A 443 -6.22 -0.71 1.27
C GLN A 443 -7.44 -0.97 0.37
N ASP A 444 -7.21 -1.12 -0.92
CA ASP A 444 -8.21 -1.21 -1.99
C ASP A 444 -8.30 -2.64 -2.57
N GLY A 445 -7.86 -3.63 -1.79
CA GLY A 445 -7.82 -5.02 -2.21
C GLY A 445 -6.65 -5.39 -3.13
N THR A 446 -5.69 -4.48 -3.37
CA THR A 446 -4.46 -4.88 -4.06
C THR A 446 -3.55 -5.73 -3.20
N PRO A 447 -2.81 -6.68 -3.79
CA PRO A 447 -1.88 -7.56 -3.09
C PRO A 447 -0.59 -6.87 -2.64
N PHE A 448 -0.57 -5.54 -2.57
CA PHE A 448 0.57 -4.77 -2.12
C PHE A 448 0.16 -3.42 -1.53
N ASN A 449 1.02 -2.89 -0.66
CA ASN A 449 0.88 -1.59 -0.01
C ASN A 449 2.25 -0.98 0.22
N VAL A 450 2.36 0.34 0.11
CA VAL A 450 3.59 1.07 0.42
C VAL A 450 3.32 2.05 1.55
N GLN A 451 4.21 2.03 2.53
CA GLN A 451 4.26 2.95 3.65
C GLN A 451 5.56 3.73 3.61
N LEU A 452 5.52 5.00 4.01
CA LEU A 452 6.73 5.81 4.18
C LEU A 452 6.53 6.84 5.28
N SER A 453 7.61 7.25 5.94
CA SER A 453 7.52 8.29 6.95
C SER A 453 7.26 9.65 6.32
N GLY A 454 6.39 10.43 6.94
CA GLY A 454 6.04 11.74 6.43
C GLY A 454 4.74 12.30 7.00
N PHE A 455 4.28 13.38 6.37
CA PHE A 455 3.05 14.08 6.69
C PHE A 455 2.00 13.84 5.62
N VAL A 456 0.79 13.48 6.03
CA VAL A 456 -0.37 13.54 5.14
C VAL A 456 -1.03 14.90 5.31
N VAL A 457 -1.07 15.68 4.23
CA VAL A 457 -1.77 16.96 4.16
C VAL A 457 -3.11 16.71 3.49
N SER A 458 -4.17 16.80 4.30
CA SER A 458 -5.56 16.78 3.81
C SER A 458 -6.09 18.20 3.82
N GLU A 459 -6.21 18.82 2.65
CA GLU A 459 -6.95 20.08 2.53
C GLU A 459 -8.43 19.79 2.80
N GLY A 460 -9.01 20.48 3.78
CA GLY A 460 -10.33 20.14 4.34
C GLY A 460 -11.42 19.89 3.29
N ASP A 461 -11.93 18.66 3.28
CA ASP A 461 -13.20 18.11 2.75
C ASP A 461 -13.71 18.52 1.35
N ARG A 462 -13.08 19.45 0.62
CA ARG A 462 -13.62 19.99 -0.63
C ARG A 462 -12.76 19.77 -1.87
N SER A 463 -11.45 19.60 -1.75
CA SER A 463 -10.57 19.45 -2.94
C SER A 463 -10.29 18.00 -3.34
N GLY A 464 -10.60 17.02 -2.47
CA GLY A 464 -10.27 15.60 -2.70
C GLY A 464 -8.78 15.34 -2.95
N THR A 465 -7.92 16.34 -2.74
CA THR A 465 -6.50 16.28 -3.09
C THR A 465 -5.73 15.74 -1.90
N ARG A 466 -5.04 14.62 -2.08
CA ARG A 466 -4.21 14.00 -1.04
C ARG A 466 -2.74 14.31 -1.34
N LYS A 467 -2.13 15.14 -0.50
CA LYS A 467 -0.69 15.44 -0.58
C LYS A 467 0.04 14.68 0.52
N ILE A 468 1.15 14.04 0.19
CA ILE A 468 2.06 13.41 1.15
C ILE A 468 3.41 14.12 1.03
N LEU A 469 3.97 14.54 2.15
CA LEU A 469 5.28 15.19 2.25
C LEU A 469 6.23 14.25 2.99
N THR A 470 7.38 13.93 2.41
CA THR A 470 8.40 13.08 3.02
C THR A 470 9.80 13.61 2.69
N ASN A 471 10.78 13.33 3.54
CA ASN A 471 12.20 13.51 3.27
C ASN A 471 12.91 12.20 2.92
N ILE A 472 12.16 11.10 2.82
CA ILE A 472 12.71 9.80 2.49
C ILE A 472 12.95 9.75 0.98
N PRO A 473 14.17 9.40 0.53
CA PRO A 473 14.47 9.29 -0.89
C PRO A 473 13.58 8.21 -1.51
N ILE A 474 12.94 8.56 -2.62
CA ILE A 474 12.00 7.67 -3.30
C ILE A 474 12.78 6.83 -4.31
N ASP A 475 12.85 5.52 -4.07
CA ASP A 475 13.44 4.61 -5.04
C ASP A 475 12.56 4.46 -6.30
N PRO A 476 13.14 4.04 -7.44
CA PRO A 476 12.39 3.92 -8.70
C PRO A 476 11.20 2.96 -8.63
N LEU A 477 11.27 1.90 -7.82
CA LEU A 477 10.17 0.96 -7.68
C LEU A 477 8.99 1.62 -6.96
N VAL A 478 9.24 2.29 -5.83
CA VAL A 478 8.21 3.02 -5.08
C VAL A 478 7.60 4.13 -5.91
N GLU A 479 8.41 4.86 -6.69
CA GLU A 479 7.91 5.87 -7.63
C GLU A 479 6.95 5.26 -8.66
N GLU A 480 7.34 4.16 -9.31
CA GLU A 480 6.50 3.47 -10.28
C GLU A 480 5.20 2.94 -9.65
N LEU A 481 5.27 2.40 -8.43
CA LEU A 481 4.10 1.92 -7.70
C LEU A 481 3.17 3.06 -7.27
N ALA A 482 3.72 4.21 -6.87
CA ALA A 482 2.96 5.41 -6.57
C ALA A 482 2.22 5.90 -7.83
N ARG A 483 2.94 6.00 -8.97
CA ARG A 483 2.35 6.38 -10.26
C ARG A 483 1.28 5.39 -10.73
N TYR A 484 1.51 4.08 -10.53
CA TYR A 484 0.51 3.03 -10.81
C TYR A 484 -0.79 3.25 -10.00
N LYS A 485 -0.70 3.86 -8.82
CA LYS A 485 -1.83 4.20 -7.94
C LYS A 485 -2.37 5.63 -8.14
N GLY A 486 -1.91 6.32 -9.19
CA GLY A 486 -2.34 7.64 -9.59
C GLY A 486 -1.70 8.79 -8.81
N PHE A 487 -0.53 8.58 -8.20
CA PHE A 487 0.24 9.66 -7.60
C PHE A 487 1.13 10.35 -8.63
N ASP A 488 1.12 11.68 -8.60
CA ASP A 488 2.19 12.50 -9.16
C ASP A 488 3.34 12.56 -8.15
N VAL A 489 4.50 12.04 -8.53
CA VAL A 489 5.70 12.05 -7.68
C VAL A 489 6.57 13.25 -8.06
N ILE A 490 6.87 14.11 -7.09
CA ILE A 490 7.66 15.32 -7.27
C ILE A 490 8.82 15.28 -6.29
N VAL A 491 10.04 15.18 -6.80
CA VAL A 491 11.27 15.28 -6.01
C VAL A 491 11.75 16.72 -6.04
N LYS A 492 12.05 17.30 -4.87
CA LYS A 492 12.52 18.67 -4.68
C LYS A 492 13.84 18.72 -3.95
#